data_AF-A0A0A8EGP1-F1
#
_entry.id   AF-A0A0A8EGP1-F1
#
_cell.length_a   1.000
_cell.length_b   1.000
_cell.length_c   1.000
_cell.angle_alpha   90.00
_cell.angle_beta   90.00
_cell.angle_gamma   90.00
#
_symmetry.space_group_name_H-M   'P 1'
#
loop_
_entity.id
_entity.type
_entity.pdbx_description
1 polymer ?
#
loop_
_entity_poly.entity_id
_entity_poly.type
_entity_poly.pdbx_seq_one_letter_code
_entity_poly.pdbx_strand_id
1 'polypeptide(L)'
;MPSRTAVVEELMERFAQIPREAVLKEDLLRGGLAFDESALSGTEDGDVKPKSYFIFSFDHRTLPELGATALKRPPEEIVLTGGPYELRRTVVSVRVNPQSPYRVRAGEDGAPSTRRHSCPASTGSSH
;
A
#
# COMPACT_ATOMS: atom_id res chain seq x y z
N MET A 1 -14.31 18.18 1.40
CA MET A 1 -13.51 17.46 2.42
C MET A 1 -12.06 17.47 1.96
N PRO A 2 -11.07 17.63 2.86
CA PRO A 2 -9.67 17.58 2.50
C PRO A 2 -9.32 16.24 1.82
N SER A 3 -8.36 16.26 0.90
CA SER A 3 -7.86 15.03 0.28
C SER A 3 -7.21 14.15 1.37
N ARG A 4 -7.17 12.82 1.15
CA ARG A 4 -6.52 11.95 2.13
C ARG A 4 -5.03 12.30 2.29
N THR A 5 -4.37 12.67 1.21
CA THR A 5 -2.97 13.13 1.24
C THR A 5 -2.80 14.33 2.15
N ALA A 6 -3.65 15.35 2.01
CA ALA A 6 -3.59 16.56 2.85
C ALA A 6 -3.76 16.23 4.33
N VAL A 7 -4.67 15.31 4.68
CA VAL A 7 -4.85 14.86 6.07
C VAL A 7 -3.59 14.16 6.60
N VAL A 8 -2.96 13.30 5.80
CA VAL A 8 -1.75 12.58 6.23
C VAL A 8 -0.57 13.53 6.39
N GLU A 9 -0.40 14.48 5.47
CA GLU A 9 0.64 15.51 5.53
C GLU A 9 0.44 16.43 6.75
N GLU A 10 -0.79 16.86 7.02
CA GLU A 10 -1.14 17.60 8.23
C GLU A 10 -0.79 16.80 9.49
N LEU A 11 -1.05 15.48 9.52
CA LEU A 11 -0.69 14.63 10.65
C LEU A 11 0.83 14.48 10.81
N MET A 12 1.58 14.36 9.71
CA MET A 12 3.04 14.33 9.74
C MET A 12 3.63 15.64 10.27
N GLU A 13 3.05 16.78 9.90
CA GLU A 13 3.47 18.10 10.42
C GLU A 13 3.10 18.27 11.88
N ARG A 14 1.85 17.95 12.24
CA ARG A 14 1.33 18.07 13.60
C ARG A 14 2.07 17.19 14.60
N PHE A 15 2.52 16.02 14.15
CA PHE A 15 3.26 15.06 14.97
C PHE A 15 4.68 14.87 14.44
N ALA A 16 5.42 15.97 14.21
CA ALA A 16 6.77 15.94 13.63
C ALA A 16 7.80 15.10 14.41
N GLN A 17 7.57 14.83 15.70
CA GLN A 17 8.38 13.92 16.51
C GLN A 17 8.18 12.43 16.15
N ILE A 18 7.09 12.11 15.45
CA ILE A 18 6.77 10.77 15.00
C ILE A 18 7.34 10.59 13.59
N PRO A 19 8.04 9.47 13.30
CA PRO A 19 8.53 9.21 11.96
C PRO A 19 7.40 9.17 10.93
N ARG A 20 7.62 9.75 9.75
CA ARG A 20 6.60 9.87 8.68
C ARG A 20 6.06 8.51 8.25
N GLU A 21 6.93 7.49 8.19
CA GLU A 21 6.55 6.12 7.89
C GLU A 21 5.61 5.50 8.93
N ALA A 22 5.68 5.91 10.19
CA ALA A 22 4.80 5.41 11.25
C ALA A 22 3.39 6.00 11.09
N VAL A 23 3.29 7.30 10.78
CA VAL A 23 2.01 7.96 10.46
C VAL A 23 1.36 7.29 9.25
N LEU A 24 2.14 7.06 8.18
CA LEU A 24 1.63 6.41 6.98
C LEU A 24 1.23 4.95 7.22
N LYS A 25 2.05 4.19 7.97
CA LYS A 25 1.74 2.81 8.35
C LYS A 25 0.40 2.74 9.09
N GLU A 26 0.14 3.65 10.02
CA GLU A 26 -1.12 3.68 10.75
C GLU A 26 -2.31 3.98 9.82
N ASP A 27 -2.20 4.97 8.92
CA ASP A 27 -3.32 5.25 7.99
C ASP A 27 -3.56 4.09 6.99
N LEU A 28 -2.51 3.35 6.62
CA LEU A 28 -2.61 2.13 5.82
C LEU A 28 -3.27 0.97 6.59
N LEU A 29 -2.91 0.76 7.85
CA LEU A 29 -3.54 -0.27 8.70
C LEU A 29 -5.01 0.05 8.99
N ARG A 30 -5.37 1.33 8.98
CA ARG A 30 -6.76 1.79 9.17
C ARG A 30 -7.59 1.76 7.88
N GLY A 31 -6.98 2.09 6.74
CA GLY A 31 -7.67 2.27 5.46
C GLY A 31 -7.55 1.10 4.49
N GLY A 32 -6.58 0.22 4.70
CA GLY A 32 -6.23 -0.86 3.79
C GLY A 32 -5.62 -0.39 2.46
N LEU A 33 -5.42 -1.34 1.56
CA LEU A 33 -4.77 -1.18 0.26
C LEU A 33 -5.66 -1.74 -0.85
N ALA A 34 -5.74 -1.03 -1.96
CA ALA A 34 -6.29 -1.54 -3.20
C ALA A 34 -5.13 -2.05 -4.08
N PHE A 35 -5.28 -3.22 -4.69
CA PHE A 35 -4.29 -3.77 -5.61
C PHE A 35 -4.81 -3.67 -7.03
N ASP A 36 -3.98 -3.16 -7.93
CA ASP A 36 -4.19 -3.27 -9.36
C ASP A 36 -3.84 -4.69 -9.83
N GLU A 37 -4.42 -5.17 -10.93
CA GLU A 37 -4.12 -6.52 -11.42
C GLU A 37 -2.64 -6.68 -11.75
N SER A 38 -2.01 -5.62 -12.25
CA SER A 38 -0.57 -5.57 -12.54
C SER A 38 0.32 -5.80 -11.31
N ALA A 39 -0.15 -5.45 -10.10
CA ALA A 39 0.61 -5.66 -8.87
C ALA A 39 0.59 -7.11 -8.36
N LEU A 40 -0.25 -7.96 -8.97
CA LEU A 40 -0.47 -9.34 -8.53
C LEU A 40 0.09 -10.37 -9.53
N SER A 41 0.34 -9.96 -10.77
CA SER A 41 1.06 -10.76 -11.78
C SER A 41 2.55 -10.83 -11.46
N GLY A 42 3.07 -12.01 -11.12
CA GLY A 42 4.48 -12.22 -10.73
C GLY A 42 4.65 -12.86 -9.35
N THR A 43 3.57 -13.01 -8.57
CA THR A 43 3.58 -13.73 -7.29
C THR A 43 3.67 -15.26 -7.46
N GLU A 44 3.64 -15.76 -8.69
CA GLU A 44 3.63 -17.20 -9.03
C GLU A 44 5.02 -17.86 -8.93
N ASP A 45 6.10 -17.07 -9.03
CA ASP A 45 7.48 -17.57 -8.98
C ASP A 45 8.02 -17.81 -7.56
N GLY A 46 7.16 -17.69 -6.53
CA GLY A 46 7.46 -18.14 -5.15
C GLY A 46 8.30 -17.20 -4.29
N ASP A 47 8.78 -16.06 -4.82
CA ASP A 47 9.60 -15.09 -4.07
C ASP A 47 8.79 -14.26 -3.06
N VAL A 48 7.45 -14.26 -3.18
CA VAL A 48 6.54 -13.50 -2.32
C VAL A 48 5.60 -14.43 -1.57
N LYS A 49 5.66 -14.40 -0.23
CA LYS A 49 4.79 -15.23 0.62
C LYS A 49 3.32 -14.79 0.46
N PRO A 50 2.43 -15.66 -0.06
CA PRO A 50 1.03 -15.33 -0.22
C PRO A 50 0.34 -15.24 1.15
N LYS A 51 -0.65 -14.36 1.26
CA LYS A 51 -1.45 -14.21 2.48
C LYS A 51 -2.12 -15.53 2.85
N SER A 52 -1.77 -16.05 4.02
CA SER A 52 -2.40 -17.24 4.60
C SER A 52 -3.63 -16.82 5.39
N TYR A 53 -4.82 -17.15 4.88
CA TYR A 53 -6.09 -16.89 5.57
C TYR A 53 -6.30 -17.94 6.67
N PHE A 54 -5.59 -17.79 7.79
CA PHE A 54 -5.89 -18.53 9.03
C PHE A 54 -6.82 -17.70 9.94
N ILE A 55 -7.24 -18.28 11.06
CA ILE A 55 -8.31 -17.88 12.02
C ILE A 55 -8.38 -16.37 12.36
N PHE A 56 -7.33 -15.58 12.09
CA PHE A 56 -7.33 -14.13 12.18
C PHE A 56 -6.76 -13.48 10.90
N SER A 57 -7.61 -13.16 9.92
CA SER A 57 -7.28 -12.29 8.78
C SER A 57 -7.97 -10.93 8.94
N PHE A 58 -7.20 -9.84 8.88
CA PHE A 58 -7.69 -8.46 9.14
C PHE A 58 -8.00 -7.68 7.86
N ASP A 59 -8.70 -8.30 6.91
CA ASP A 59 -9.15 -7.57 5.72
C ASP A 59 -10.40 -6.74 6.01
N HIS A 60 -10.55 -5.61 5.33
CA HIS A 60 -11.68 -4.70 5.54
C HIS A 60 -12.99 -5.21 4.92
N ARG A 61 -12.96 -6.39 4.28
CA ARG A 61 -14.07 -7.05 3.61
C ARG A 61 -13.96 -8.56 3.82
N THR A 62 -15.08 -9.25 3.70
CA THR A 62 -15.13 -10.71 3.75
C THR A 62 -14.51 -11.33 2.49
N LEU A 63 -14.05 -12.59 2.56
CA LEU A 63 -13.44 -13.30 1.42
C LEU A 63 -14.27 -13.23 0.12
N PRO A 64 -15.61 -13.42 0.14
CA PRO A 64 -16.43 -13.30 -1.07
C PRO A 64 -16.45 -11.87 -1.65
N GLU A 65 -16.45 -10.85 -0.79
CA GLU A 65 -16.47 -9.43 -1.20
C GLU A 65 -15.13 -8.97 -1.78
N LEU A 66 -14.03 -9.65 -1.48
CA LEU A 66 -12.70 -9.37 -2.02
C LEU A 66 -12.54 -9.86 -3.48
N GLY A 67 -13.41 -10.76 -3.94
CA GLY A 67 -13.52 -11.20 -5.33
C GLY A 67 -12.19 -11.69 -5.93
N ALA A 68 -11.87 -11.23 -7.15
CA ALA A 68 -10.66 -11.61 -7.89
C ALA A 68 -9.35 -11.29 -7.13
N THR A 69 -9.37 -10.32 -6.22
CA THR A 69 -8.18 -9.95 -5.42
C THR A 69 -7.81 -11.07 -4.45
N ALA A 70 -8.78 -11.72 -3.81
CA ALA A 70 -8.51 -12.84 -2.91
C ALA A 70 -7.96 -14.06 -3.67
N LEU A 71 -8.47 -14.31 -4.89
CA LEU A 71 -8.01 -15.39 -5.76
C LEU A 71 -6.54 -15.22 -6.19
N LYS A 72 -6.11 -13.97 -6.39
CA LYS A 72 -4.75 -13.61 -6.78
C LYS A 72 -3.76 -13.54 -5.60
N ARG A 73 -4.18 -13.97 -4.40
CA ARG A 73 -3.35 -14.14 -3.19
C ARG A 73 -2.36 -12.98 -2.97
N PRO A 74 -2.83 -11.79 -2.54
CA PRO A 74 -1.95 -10.67 -2.26
C PRO A 74 -0.89 -11.07 -1.23
N PRO A 75 0.26 -10.37 -1.19
CA PRO A 75 1.29 -10.65 -0.21
C PRO A 75 0.77 -10.51 1.22
N GLU A 76 1.38 -11.24 2.15
CA GLU A 76 1.08 -11.08 3.58
C GLU A 76 1.47 -9.69 4.09
N GLU A 77 2.62 -9.18 3.62
CA GLU A 77 3.20 -7.90 4.01
C GLU A 77 3.79 -7.17 2.81
N ILE A 78 3.84 -5.84 2.89
CA ILE A 78 4.59 -4.99 1.96
C ILE A 78 5.68 -4.22 2.70
N VAL A 79 6.69 -3.78 1.96
CA VAL A 79 7.75 -2.91 2.47
C VAL A 79 7.60 -1.52 1.86
N LEU A 80 7.56 -0.50 2.71
CA LEU A 80 7.61 0.91 2.30
C LEU A 80 9.04 1.43 2.47
N THR A 81 9.57 2.08 1.43
CA THR A 81 10.89 2.72 1.40
C THR A 81 10.90 3.92 0.47
N GLY A 82 11.67 4.96 0.80
CA GLY A 82 11.93 6.10 -0.08
C GLY A 82 10.68 6.93 -0.40
N GLY A 83 10.54 7.32 -1.66
CA GLY A 83 9.45 8.16 -2.14
C GLY A 83 9.56 9.62 -1.68
N PRO A 84 8.50 10.45 -1.88
CA PRO A 84 8.53 11.89 -1.62
C PRO A 84 8.71 12.26 -0.14
N TYR A 85 8.55 11.30 0.76
CA TYR A 85 8.70 11.49 2.19
C TYR A 85 9.97 10.85 2.76
N GLU A 86 10.85 10.30 1.89
CA GLU A 86 12.12 9.66 2.26
C GLU A 86 11.95 8.58 3.33
N LEU A 87 10.96 7.70 3.13
CA LEU A 87 10.56 6.72 4.13
C LEU A 87 11.69 5.74 4.43
N ARG A 88 11.94 5.50 5.71
CA ARG A 88 12.77 4.38 6.16
C ARG A 88 12.06 3.06 5.89
N ARG A 89 12.84 1.99 5.68
CA ARG A 89 12.32 0.63 5.43
C ARG A 89 11.32 0.22 6.51
N THR A 90 10.06 0.07 6.12
CA THR A 90 8.94 -0.20 7.03
C THR A 90 8.07 -1.32 6.51
N VAL A 91 7.96 -2.38 7.29
CA VAL A 91 7.07 -3.52 6.99
C VAL A 91 5.65 -3.19 7.45
N VAL A 92 4.68 -3.41 6.56
CA VAL A 92 3.25 -3.19 6.80
C VAL A 92 2.48 -4.44 6.39
N SER A 93 1.75 -5.03 7.34
CA SER A 93 0.85 -6.14 7.05
C SER A 93 -0.27 -5.67 6.13
N VAL A 94 -0.53 -6.43 5.07
CA VAL A 94 -1.54 -6.06 4.07
C VAL A 94 -2.94 -6.21 4.66
N ARG A 95 -3.78 -5.21 4.43
CA ARG A 95 -5.23 -5.28 4.66
C ARG A 95 -5.91 -4.88 3.36
N VAL A 96 -6.57 -5.83 2.71
CA VAL A 96 -7.17 -5.55 1.39
C VAL A 96 -8.43 -4.71 1.57
N ASN A 97 -8.48 -3.61 0.84
CA ASN A 97 -9.65 -2.75 0.71
C ASN A 97 -9.73 -2.20 -0.72
N PRO A 98 -10.62 -2.74 -1.59
CA PRO A 98 -10.78 -2.26 -2.96
C PRO A 98 -11.15 -0.77 -3.08
N GLN A 99 -11.72 -0.19 -2.02
CA GLN A 99 -12.12 1.22 -1.97
C GLN A 99 -11.03 2.12 -1.39
N SER A 100 -9.85 1.57 -1.07
CA SER A 100 -8.75 2.34 -0.52
C SER A 100 -8.23 3.40 -1.50
N PRO A 101 -7.90 4.62 -1.04
CA PRO A 101 -7.21 5.61 -1.84
C PRO A 101 -5.73 5.25 -2.11
N TYR A 102 -5.19 4.24 -1.40
CA TYR A 102 -3.85 3.72 -1.59
C TYR A 102 -3.89 2.57 -2.59
N ARG A 103 -3.31 2.78 -3.78
CA ARG A 103 -3.28 1.76 -4.83
C ARG A 103 -1.86 1.23 -5.04
N VAL A 104 -1.73 -0.09 -5.01
CA VAL A 104 -0.49 -0.80 -5.33
C VAL A 104 -0.51 -1.17 -6.82
N ARG A 105 0.58 -0.89 -7.53
CA ARG A 105 0.82 -1.24 -8.95
C ARG A 105 2.22 -1.83 -9.10
N ALA A 106 2.46 -2.60 -10.15
CA ALA A 106 3.84 -2.96 -10.50
C ALA A 106 4.67 -1.69 -10.74
N GLY A 107 5.88 -1.64 -10.16
CA GLY A 107 6.91 -0.67 -10.48
C GLY A 107 7.66 -1.06 -11.76
N GLU A 108 8.54 -0.18 -12.22
CA GLU A 108 9.32 -0.37 -13.47
C GLU A 108 10.21 -1.63 -13.41
N ASP A 109 10.65 -2.03 -12.22
CA ASP A 109 11.45 -3.22 -11.96
C ASP A 109 10.61 -4.46 -11.59
N GLY A 110 9.28 -4.42 -11.75
CA GLY A 110 8.36 -5.49 -11.35
C GLY A 110 8.04 -5.55 -9.85
N ALA A 111 8.75 -4.80 -9.00
CA ALA A 111 8.46 -4.68 -7.57
C ALA A 111 7.16 -3.87 -7.32
N PRO A 112 6.30 -4.25 -6.36
CA PRO A 112 5.08 -3.52 -6.08
C PRO A 112 5.38 -2.11 -5.53
N SER A 113 4.88 -1.09 -6.21
CA SER A 113 4.96 0.31 -5.82
C SER A 113 3.59 0.83 -5.39
N THR A 114 3.54 1.56 -4.28
CA THR A 114 2.30 2.21 -3.83
C THR A 114 2.23 3.61 -4.43
N ARG A 115 1.25 3.89 -5.29
CA ARG A 115 0.95 5.25 -5.76
C ARG A 115 -0.42 5.69 -5.23
N ARG A 116 -0.50 6.91 -4.70
CA ARG A 116 -1.78 7.54 -4.32
C ARG A 116 -2.39 8.20 -5.55
N HIS A 117 -3.69 8.00 -5.75
CA HIS A 117 -4.45 8.47 -6.93
C HIS A 117 -4.46 10.00 -7.13
N SER A 118 -3.96 10.79 -6.17
CA SER A 118 -3.89 12.26 -6.23
C SER A 118 -2.49 12.86 -6.31
N CYS A 119 -1.43 12.06 -6.48
CA CYS A 119 -0.07 12.58 -6.63
C CYS A 119 0.34 12.51 -8.11
N PRO A 120 0.45 13.65 -8.83
CA PRO A 120 0.96 13.63 -10.19
C PRO A 120 2.40 13.06 -10.16
N ALA A 121 2.70 12.19 -11.12
CA ALA A 121 4.06 11.69 -11.28
C ALA A 121 5.00 12.88 -11.45
N SER A 122 6.01 12.99 -10.58
CA SER A 122 7.14 13.87 -10.82
C SER A 122 7.84 13.33 -12.07
N THR A 123 7.56 13.93 -13.23
CA THR A 123 8.33 13.72 -14.45
C THR A 123 9.73 14.29 -14.16
N GLY A 124 10.67 13.40 -13.86
CA GLY A 124 12.08 13.75 -13.78
C GLY A 124 12.54 14.18 -15.17
N SER A 125 12.65 15.49 -15.38
CA SER A 125 13.41 16.04 -16.50
C SER A 125 14.88 15.73 -16.23
N SER A 126 15.45 14.77 -16.95
CA SER A 126 16.90 14.65 -17.07
C SER A 126 17.38 15.68 -18.10
N HIS A 127 18.48 16.35 -17.75
CA HIS A 127 19.19 17.36 -18.52
C HIS A 127 19.64 16.89 -19.90
#